data_AF-A0A818FR25-F1
#
_entry.id   AF-A0A818FR25-F1
#
_cell.length_a   1.000
_cell.length_b   1.000
_cell.length_c   1.000
_cell.angle_alpha   90.00
_cell.angle_beta   90.00
_cell.angle_gamma   90.00
#
_symmetry.space_group_name_H-M   'P 1'
#
loop_
_entity.id
_entity.type
_entity.pdbx_description
1 polymer ?
#
loop_
_entity_poly.entity_id
_entity_poly.type
_entity_poly.pdbx_seq_one_letter_code
_entity_poly.pdbx_strand_id
1 'polypeptide(L)'
;MWKVLIIYLFIKLINGNYTDPIYPVENPCLAILNRLSDMSSAFLNCAVSRARPFKLCEGCVDNYARLQDLIGLLDLTYSDVDKTITCKQFLESYDSIQIVAQLISFLQNIWSSSYCDNCITNYKDTNGTVDYSLTDLEKLLLS
;
A
#
# COMPACT_ATOMS: atom_id res chain seq x y z
N MET A 1 4.09 -47.62 -11.85
CA MET A 1 5.26 -47.24 -11.02
C MET A 1 5.75 -45.81 -11.26
N TRP A 2 5.89 -45.34 -12.51
CA TRP A 2 6.29 -43.96 -12.85
C TRP A 2 5.43 -42.85 -12.20
N LYS A 3 4.11 -43.03 -12.11
CA LYS A 3 3.19 -42.03 -11.52
C LYS A 3 3.51 -41.72 -10.04
N VAL A 4 4.01 -42.70 -9.29
CA VAL A 4 4.39 -42.53 -7.88
C VAL A 4 5.67 -41.70 -7.75
N LEU A 5 6.61 -41.87 -8.70
CA LEU A 5 7.83 -41.09 -8.79
C LEU A 5 7.56 -39.61 -9.11
N ILE A 6 6.60 -39.34 -10.01
CA ILE A 6 6.13 -37.96 -10.28
C ILE A 6 5.57 -37.34 -8.99
N ILE A 7 4.66 -38.03 -8.30
CA ILE A 7 4.04 -37.50 -7.08
C ILE A 7 5.09 -37.23 -6.00
N TYR A 8 6.07 -38.12 -5.83
CA TYR A 8 7.14 -37.93 -4.85
C TYR A 8 8.07 -36.75 -5.19
N LEU A 9 8.35 -36.52 -6.47
CA LEU A 9 9.11 -35.36 -6.94
C LEU A 9 8.33 -34.05 -6.75
N PHE A 10 7.01 -34.06 -7.01
CA PHE A 10 6.16 -32.91 -6.71
C PHE A 10 6.15 -32.60 -5.20
N ILE A 11 5.96 -33.60 -4.33
CA ILE A 11 5.98 -33.43 -2.86
C ILE A 11 7.33 -32.86 -2.38
N LYS A 12 8.45 -33.28 -2.99
CA LYS A 12 9.79 -32.74 -2.70
C LYS A 12 9.94 -31.27 -3.12
N LEU A 13 9.27 -30.84 -4.20
CA LEU A 13 9.27 -29.45 -4.65
C LEU A 13 8.41 -28.54 -3.77
N ILE A 14 7.25 -29.01 -3.27
CA ILE A 14 6.41 -28.22 -2.34
C ILE A 14 7.01 -28.14 -0.94
N ASN A 15 7.75 -29.18 -0.50
CA ASN A 15 8.50 -29.19 0.75
C ASN A 15 9.93 -28.68 0.61
N GLY A 16 10.29 -28.08 -0.53
CA GLY A 16 11.48 -27.26 -0.61
C GLY A 16 11.31 -26.14 0.41
N ASN A 17 12.15 -26.15 1.44
CA ASN A 17 12.15 -25.11 2.46
C ASN A 17 12.47 -23.79 1.74
N TYR A 18 11.43 -23.01 1.40
CA TYR A 18 11.56 -21.68 0.83
C TYR A 18 12.11 -20.79 1.95
N THR A 19 13.43 -20.83 2.09
CA THR A 19 14.15 -19.87 2.90
C THR A 19 14.29 -18.63 2.04
N ASP A 20 13.47 -17.62 2.35
CA ASP A 20 13.67 -16.26 1.89
C ASP A 20 15.16 -15.91 2.07
N PRO A 21 15.89 -15.52 1.01
CA PRO A 21 17.27 -15.07 1.17
C PRO A 21 17.30 -14.00 2.26
N ILE A 22 17.97 -14.32 3.37
CA ILE A 22 18.17 -13.39 4.49
C ILE A 22 18.86 -12.16 3.92
N TYR A 23 18.11 -11.09 3.66
CA TYR A 23 18.64 -9.79 3.28
C TYR A 23 19.38 -9.25 4.51
N PRO A 24 20.72 -9.18 4.51
CA PRO A 24 21.50 -8.82 5.69
C PRO A 24 21.41 -7.32 6.03
N VAL A 25 20.72 -6.54 5.18
CA VAL A 25 20.30 -5.15 5.34
C VAL A 25 18.90 -5.10 4.72
N GLU A 26 17.88 -4.58 5.42
CA GLU A 26 16.51 -4.55 4.91
C GLU A 26 16.50 -3.81 3.57
N ASN A 27 16.27 -4.55 2.47
CA ASN A 27 16.16 -3.98 1.14
C ASN A 27 15.15 -2.83 1.21
N PRO A 28 15.49 -1.61 0.74
CA PRO A 28 14.64 -0.43 0.90
C PRO A 28 13.24 -0.65 0.31
N CYS A 29 13.12 -1.44 -0.75
CA CYS A 29 11.83 -1.80 -1.34
C CYS A 29 11.03 -2.77 -0.46
N LEU A 30 11.69 -3.70 0.24
CA LEU A 30 11.02 -4.58 1.21
C LEU A 30 10.62 -3.82 2.47
N ALA A 31 11.41 -2.84 2.91
CA ALA A 31 11.03 -1.94 4.00
C ALA A 31 9.79 -1.11 3.62
N ILE A 32 9.74 -0.56 2.41
CA ILE A 32 8.55 0.14 1.88
C ILE A 32 7.36 -0.83 1.79
N LEU A 33 7.56 -2.06 1.33
CA LEU A 33 6.50 -3.08 1.25
C LEU A 33 5.91 -3.40 2.62
N ASN A 34 6.75 -3.61 3.64
CA ASN A 34 6.32 -3.83 5.02
C ASN A 34 5.49 -2.64 5.52
N ARG A 35 5.99 -1.42 5.30
CA ARG A 35 5.28 -0.21 5.70
C ARG A 35 3.96 -0.03 4.94
N LEU A 36 3.92 -0.44 3.67
CA LEU A 36 2.71 -0.36 2.85
C LEU A 36 1.64 -1.29 3.40
N SER A 37 2.00 -2.49 3.85
CA SER A 37 1.10 -3.42 4.53
C SER A 37 0.45 -2.81 5.77
N ASP A 38 1.27 -2.20 6.65
CA ASP A 38 0.81 -1.56 7.89
C ASP A 38 -0.12 -0.38 7.61
N MET A 39 0.29 0.54 6.73
CA MET A 39 -0.46 1.75 6.42
C MET A 39 -1.76 1.45 5.67
N SER A 40 -1.74 0.47 4.75
CA SER A 40 -2.94 0.01 4.05
C SER A 40 -3.96 -0.57 5.02
N SER A 41 -3.50 -1.40 5.97
CA SER A 41 -4.35 -1.99 6.99
C SER A 41 -4.95 -0.93 7.92
N ALA A 42 -4.16 0.07 8.31
CA ALA A 42 -4.62 1.19 9.13
C ALA A 42 -5.68 2.04 8.41
N PHE A 43 -5.46 2.37 7.13
CA PHE A 43 -6.44 3.09 6.32
C PHE A 43 -7.74 2.30 6.15
N LEU A 44 -7.66 1.02 5.80
CA LEU A 44 -8.85 0.16 5.65
C LEU A 44 -9.64 0.04 6.95
N ASN A 45 -8.96 -0.17 8.08
CA ASN A 45 -9.61 -0.21 9.38
C ASN A 45 -10.32 1.12 9.70
N CYS A 46 -9.68 2.25 9.41
CA CYS A 46 -10.30 3.57 9.55
C CYS A 46 -11.54 3.72 8.64
N ALA A 47 -11.42 3.36 7.36
CA ALA A 47 -12.50 3.46 6.39
C ALA A 47 -13.73 2.63 6.81
N VAL A 48 -13.52 1.38 7.22
CA VAL A 48 -14.59 0.48 7.64
C VAL A 48 -15.24 0.95 8.95
N SER A 49 -14.45 1.34 9.94
CA SER A 49 -14.97 1.81 11.23
C SER A 49 -15.75 3.14 11.12
N ARG A 50 -15.48 3.93 10.08
CA ARG A 50 -16.18 5.20 9.78
C ARG A 50 -17.18 5.09 8.63
N ALA A 51 -17.59 3.89 8.26
CA ALA A 51 -18.62 3.69 7.25
C ALA A 51 -20.01 4.12 7.75
N ARG A 52 -20.27 4.07 9.08
CA ARG A 52 -21.55 4.43 9.70
C ARG A 52 -21.37 5.10 11.07
N PRO A 53 -21.82 6.37 11.25
CA PRO A 53 -22.19 7.32 10.18
C PRO A 53 -21.01 7.55 9.24
N PHE A 54 -21.29 7.91 7.97
CA PHE A 54 -20.24 8.07 6.98
C PHE A 54 -19.33 9.26 7.33
N LYS A 55 -18.07 8.95 7.68
CA LYS A 55 -17.07 9.89 8.19
C LYS A 55 -15.65 9.58 7.66
N LEU A 56 -15.56 8.96 6.48
CA LEU A 56 -14.30 8.48 5.91
C LEU A 56 -13.33 9.63 5.58
N CYS A 57 -13.78 10.64 4.82
CA CYS A 57 -12.88 11.67 4.30
C CYS A 57 -12.22 12.47 5.43
N GLU A 58 -13.01 13.11 6.30
CA GLU A 58 -12.48 13.89 7.43
C GLU A 58 -11.82 13.02 8.51
N GLY A 59 -12.30 11.79 8.73
CA GLY A 59 -11.84 10.96 9.83
C GLY A 59 -10.64 10.07 9.51
N CYS A 60 -10.30 9.92 8.22
CA CYS A 60 -9.22 9.05 7.74
C CYS A 60 -8.22 9.77 6.83
N VAL A 61 -8.32 11.09 6.65
CA VAL A 61 -7.38 11.88 5.85
C VAL A 61 -5.93 11.67 6.28
N ASP A 62 -5.66 11.58 7.59
CA ASP A 62 -4.29 11.36 8.09
C ASP A 62 -3.70 10.02 7.60
N ASN A 63 -4.51 8.97 7.66
CA ASN A 63 -4.10 7.64 7.19
C ASN A 63 -3.91 7.64 5.67
N TYR A 64 -4.81 8.30 4.94
CA TYR A 64 -4.73 8.36 3.48
C TYR A 64 -3.55 9.21 3.00
N ALA A 65 -3.28 10.35 3.63
CA ALA A 65 -2.15 11.22 3.31
C ALA A 65 -0.83 10.48 3.44
N ARG A 66 -0.60 9.83 4.58
CA ARG A 66 0.61 9.03 4.83
C ARG A 66 0.74 7.84 3.88
N LEU A 67 -0.39 7.23 3.51
CA LEU A 67 -0.41 6.18 2.49
C LEU A 67 0.03 6.73 1.12
N GLN A 68 -0.45 7.91 0.70
CA GLN A 68 -0.02 8.54 -0.55
C GLN A 68 1.45 8.92 -0.55
N ASP A 69 1.97 9.46 0.56
CA ASP A 69 3.40 9.76 0.69
C ASP A 69 4.25 8.50 0.53
N LEU A 70 3.83 7.39 1.16
CA LEU A 70 4.50 6.11 1.04
C LEU A 70 4.41 5.52 -0.37
N ILE A 71 3.26 5.67 -1.06
CA ILE A 71 3.12 5.28 -2.46
C ILE A 71 4.08 6.10 -3.34
N GLY A 72 4.22 7.40 -3.09
CA GLY A 72 5.17 8.26 -3.79
C GLY A 72 6.62 7.80 -3.64
N LEU A 73 6.99 7.25 -2.47
CA LEU A 73 8.32 6.69 -2.25
C LEU A 73 8.64 5.49 -3.13
N LEU A 74 7.65 4.75 -3.64
CA LEU A 74 7.88 3.63 -4.55
C LEU A 74 8.50 4.07 -5.88
N ASP A 75 8.13 5.26 -6.36
CA ASP A 75 8.66 5.85 -7.59
C ASP A 75 9.99 6.60 -7.38
N LEU A 76 10.28 7.01 -6.13
CA LEU A 76 11.48 7.80 -5.79
C LEU A 76 12.64 6.95 -5.24
N THR A 77 12.35 5.73 -4.76
CA THR A 77 13.34 4.83 -4.16
C THR A 77 13.78 3.78 -5.17
N TYR A 78 15.06 3.44 -5.19
CA TYR A 78 15.65 2.44 -6.08
C TYR A 78 15.99 1.15 -5.35
N SER A 79 15.97 0.03 -6.07
CA SER A 79 16.35 -1.27 -5.50
C SER A 79 17.85 -1.34 -5.22
N ASP A 80 18.22 -1.92 -4.07
CA ASP A 80 19.62 -2.21 -3.76
C ASP A 80 20.17 -3.38 -4.60
N VAL A 81 19.27 -4.23 -5.12
CA VAL A 81 19.64 -5.35 -6.01
C VAL A 81 19.98 -4.82 -7.40
N ASP A 82 19.22 -3.84 -7.88
CA ASP A 82 19.46 -3.16 -9.15
C ASP A 82 19.10 -1.67 -9.02
N LYS A 83 20.16 -0.84 -8.95
CA LYS A 83 20.04 0.61 -8.74
C LYS A 83 19.47 1.37 -9.94
N THR A 84 19.14 0.67 -11.03
CA THR A 84 18.52 1.27 -12.21
C THR A 84 17.00 1.17 -12.21
N ILE A 85 16.43 0.28 -11.37
CA ILE A 85 14.99 0.09 -11.26
C ILE A 85 14.46 0.70 -9.96
N THR A 86 13.28 1.31 -10.06
CA THR A 86 12.58 1.84 -8.88
C THR A 86 12.01 0.70 -8.04
N CYS A 87 11.68 0.97 -6.79
CA CYS A 87 11.01 -0.01 -5.93
C CYS A 87 9.65 -0.42 -6.47
N LYS A 88 8.94 0.50 -7.14
CA LYS A 88 7.74 0.16 -7.89
C LYS A 88 8.01 -0.91 -8.94
N GLN A 89 9.00 -0.67 -9.81
CA GLN A 89 9.39 -1.65 -10.83
C GLN A 89 9.85 -2.96 -10.19
N PHE A 90 10.68 -2.90 -9.15
CA PHE A 90 11.14 -4.09 -8.42
C PHE A 90 9.97 -4.89 -7.80
N LEU A 91 8.95 -4.25 -7.24
CA LEU A 91 7.83 -4.94 -6.60
C LEU A 91 6.74 -5.38 -7.59
N GLU A 92 6.65 -4.74 -8.77
CA GLU A 92 5.65 -5.05 -9.79
C GLU A 92 6.19 -5.97 -10.91
N SER A 93 7.50 -6.03 -11.15
CA SER A 93 8.08 -6.73 -12.30
C SER A 93 8.25 -8.24 -12.12
N TYR A 94 8.33 -8.74 -10.89
CA TYR A 94 8.62 -10.16 -10.65
C TYR A 94 7.39 -11.06 -10.57
N ASP A 95 6.20 -10.52 -10.28
CA ASP A 95 4.98 -11.30 -10.09
C ASP A 95 3.92 -11.00 -11.17
N SER A 96 3.42 -12.05 -11.81
CA SER A 96 2.35 -11.95 -12.83
C SER A 96 1.03 -11.36 -12.30
N ILE A 97 0.85 -11.32 -10.98
CA ILE A 97 -0.36 -10.84 -10.31
C ILE A 97 -0.21 -9.37 -9.89
N GLN A 98 1.00 -8.82 -9.73
CA GLN A 98 1.24 -7.43 -9.30
C GLN A 98 0.37 -7.01 -8.10
N ILE A 99 0.38 -7.78 -7.02
CA ILE A 99 -0.50 -7.56 -5.84
C ILE A 99 -0.34 -6.15 -5.27
N VAL A 100 0.88 -5.61 -5.27
CA VAL A 100 1.18 -4.25 -4.79
C VAL A 100 0.40 -3.20 -5.61
N ALA A 101 0.45 -3.29 -6.94
CA ALA A 101 -0.28 -2.38 -7.82
C ALA A 101 -1.81 -2.49 -7.61
N GLN A 102 -2.33 -3.71 -7.48
CA GLN A 102 -3.76 -3.93 -7.23
C GLN A 102 -4.21 -3.33 -5.89
N LEU A 103 -3.41 -3.52 -4.83
CA LEU A 103 -3.69 -2.96 -3.50
C LEU A 103 -3.72 -1.44 -3.55
N ILE A 104 -2.71 -0.81 -4.14
CA ILE A 104 -2.63 0.65 -4.27
C ILE A 104 -3.86 1.20 -5.01
N SER A 105 -4.20 0.57 -6.14
CA SER A 105 -5.36 0.95 -6.94
C SER A 105 -6.67 0.82 -6.14
N PHE A 106 -6.82 -0.28 -5.40
CA PHE A 106 -8.00 -0.50 -4.55
C PHE A 106 -8.16 0.59 -3.48
N LEU A 107 -7.08 0.94 -2.77
CA LEU A 107 -7.12 1.94 -1.69
C LEU A 107 -7.40 3.35 -2.25
N GLN A 108 -6.79 3.71 -3.37
CA GLN A 108 -7.06 4.97 -4.08
C GLN A 108 -8.51 5.02 -4.61
N ASN A 109 -9.07 3.88 -5.02
CA ASN A 109 -10.47 3.80 -5.44
C ASN A 109 -11.44 4.02 -4.27
N ILE A 110 -11.16 3.49 -3.07
CA ILE A 110 -12.00 3.76 -1.89
C ILE A 110 -12.12 5.27 -1.64
N TRP A 111 -11.01 5.99 -1.71
CA TRP A 111 -10.98 7.44 -1.49
C TRP A 111 -11.72 8.21 -2.59
N SER A 112 -11.39 7.94 -3.85
CA SER A 112 -11.96 8.67 -4.99
C SER A 112 -13.44 8.36 -5.23
N SER A 113 -13.87 7.10 -5.10
CA SER A 113 -15.29 6.73 -5.20
C SER A 113 -16.14 7.24 -4.03
N SER A 114 -15.50 7.60 -2.91
CA SER A 114 -16.12 8.30 -1.79
C SER A 114 -16.21 9.82 -2.00
N TYR A 115 -15.72 10.33 -3.14
CA TYR A 115 -15.68 11.76 -3.48
C TYR A 115 -14.89 12.61 -2.47
N CYS A 116 -13.92 12.04 -1.77
CA CYS A 116 -13.18 12.75 -0.73
C CYS A 116 -12.34 13.92 -1.27
N ASP A 117 -11.98 13.92 -2.55
CA ASP A 117 -11.27 15.04 -3.18
C ASP A 117 -12.16 16.29 -3.33
N ASN A 118 -13.49 16.13 -3.28
CA ASN A 118 -14.43 17.26 -3.22
C ASN A 118 -14.51 17.88 -1.81
N CYS A 119 -14.05 17.14 -0.81
CA CYS A 119 -14.05 17.51 0.60
C CYS A 119 -12.68 18.11 0.99
N ILE A 120 -11.60 17.47 0.52
CA ILE A 120 -10.23 17.75 0.96
C ILE A 120 -9.34 17.95 -0.27
N THR A 121 -8.68 19.11 -0.37
CA THR A 121 -7.93 19.49 -1.58
C THR A 121 -6.41 19.58 -1.38
N ASN A 122 -5.93 19.69 -0.13
CA ASN A 122 -4.52 19.92 0.16
C ASN A 122 -4.12 19.25 1.47
N TYR A 123 -3.96 17.93 1.48
CA TYR A 123 -3.37 17.22 2.62
C TYR A 123 -1.86 17.04 2.42
N LYS A 124 -1.06 17.32 3.44
CA LYS A 124 0.39 17.10 3.47
C LYS A 124 0.83 16.64 4.84
N ASP A 125 1.71 15.65 4.90
CA ASP A 125 2.39 15.31 6.14
C ASP A 125 3.59 16.26 6.37
N THR A 126 3.53 17.03 7.46
CA THR A 126 4.61 17.88 7.96
C THR A 126 5.12 17.30 9.29
N ASN A 127 6.26 16.62 9.28
CA ASN A 127 6.90 16.03 10.48
C ASN A 127 5.98 15.10 11.30
N GLY A 128 5.16 14.29 10.63
CA GLY A 128 4.23 13.36 11.26
C GLY A 128 2.88 13.99 11.61
N THR A 129 2.64 15.27 11.32
CA THR A 129 1.33 15.91 11.44
C THR A 129 0.76 16.12 10.05
N VAL A 130 -0.45 15.61 9.80
CA VAL A 130 -1.11 15.81 8.51
C VAL A 130 -1.93 17.09 8.57
N ASP A 131 -1.50 18.09 7.80
CA ASP A 131 -2.25 19.33 7.62
C ASP A 131 -3.15 19.17 6.39
N TYR A 132 -4.45 19.42 6.54
CA TYR A 132 -5.40 19.36 5.43
C TYR A 132 -6.36 20.55 5.39
N SER A 133 -6.80 20.90 4.18
CA SER A 133 -7.78 21.97 3.96
C SER A 133 -9.11 21.39 3.46
N LEU A 134 -10.20 21.76 4.15
CA LEU A 134 -11.57 21.52 3.69
C LEU A 134 -11.90 22.44 2.52
N THR A 135 -12.74 21.96 1.60
CA THR A 135 -13.35 22.80 0.59
C THR A 135 -14.37 23.75 1.18
N ASP A 136 -14.64 24.85 0.48
CA ASP A 136 -15.53 25.90 0.98
C ASP A 136 -16.98 25.41 1.14
N LEU A 137 -17.39 24.36 0.41
CA LEU A 137 -18.70 23.73 0.55
C LEU A 137 -18.85 23.01 1.90
N GLU A 138 -17.79 22.34 2.38
CA GLU A 138 -17.84 21.68 3.69
C GLU A 138 -17.71 22.65 4.86
N LYS A 139 -16.93 23.73 4.70
CA LYS A 139 -16.87 24.81 5.69
C LYS A 139 -18.26 25.42 5.96
N LEU A 140 -19.08 25.55 4.90
CA LEU A 140 -20.45 26.05 4.98
C LEU A 140 -21.45 25.06 5.60
N LEU A 141 -21.18 23.76 5.55
CA LEU A 141 -22.03 22.73 6.16
C LEU A 141 -21.70 22.47 7.64
N LEU A 142 -20.53 22.94 8.10
CA LEU A 142 -20.03 22.79 9.47
C LEU A 142 -20.13 24.08 10.31
N SER A 143 -20.55 25.21 9.71
CA SER A 143 -20.84 26.49 10.38
C SER A 143 -22.32 26.66 10.70
#